data_AF-A0A1I8NRZ7-F1
#
_entry.id   AF-A0A1I8NRZ7-F1
#
_cell.length_a   1.000
_cell.length_b   1.000
_cell.length_c   1.000
_cell.angle_alpha   90.00
_cell.angle_beta   90.00
_cell.angle_gamma   90.00
#
_symmetry.space_group_name_H-M   'P 1'
#
loop_
_entity.id
_entity.type
_entity.pdbx_description
1 polymer ?
#
loop_
_entity_poly.entity_id
_entity_poly.type
_entity_poly.pdbx_seq_one_letter_code
_entity_poly.pdbx_strand_id
1 'polypeptide(L)'
;MPRLKPTTKVDVIGNLDLSPEKAVGDFIESKQQQKFFIKPPNWDSAGDSIELLYIRNEREHAAMMRLQEEMLANAKSQAASNSARISELYKTHTDLRKRFIEVNSFIKDCVDKKRIAEKKVAEETAMHEEMRGKIEKYKTSISELSHFRDVLKATVKEFEPYEQVLEEVVEKSDIFESVKDCMDRCDALMLAQVEISRLEQEKLQEIEEMRKRMVKVTNEAALTVLGLRNDLAELERSYNQARAECSKWEKIMANAKDTVANYDLNKDRALDGIHNMYRLLCKRRNLDPTLQRNEVEKQLDYIKDEIELLIEVNKECVRQKEKGNASKYFSEKVLAKS
;
A
#
# COMPACT_ATOMS: atom_id res chain seq x y z
N MET A 1 64.65 -20.00 -48.01
CA MET A 1 65.56 -19.30 -48.95
C MET A 1 66.68 -20.25 -49.35
N PRO A 2 66.86 -20.61 -50.63
CA PRO A 2 68.09 -21.26 -51.08
C PRO A 2 69.15 -20.18 -51.39
N ARG A 3 70.40 -20.42 -50.96
CA ARG A 3 71.54 -19.52 -51.14
C ARG A 3 71.99 -19.53 -52.60
N LEU A 4 72.06 -18.36 -53.24
CA LEU A 4 72.70 -18.16 -54.56
C LEU A 4 74.22 -18.31 -54.42
N LYS A 5 74.86 -19.08 -55.32
CA LYS A 5 76.32 -19.07 -55.47
C LYS A 5 76.77 -17.74 -56.12
N PRO A 6 77.92 -17.16 -55.73
CA PRO A 6 78.39 -15.92 -56.32
C PRO A 6 78.86 -16.16 -57.76
N THR A 7 78.44 -15.30 -58.67
CA THR A 7 78.84 -15.29 -60.08
C THR A 7 80.29 -14.84 -60.21
N THR A 8 81.22 -15.79 -60.42
CA THR A 8 82.66 -15.56 -60.63
C THR A 8 83.02 -15.15 -62.07
N LYS A 9 82.12 -14.46 -62.77
CA LYS A 9 82.43 -13.92 -64.10
C LYS A 9 82.27 -12.42 -64.05
N VAL A 10 83.40 -11.74 -63.92
CA VAL A 10 83.51 -10.31 -64.20
C VAL A 10 83.57 -10.16 -65.72
N ASP A 11 82.79 -9.23 -66.25
CA ASP A 11 82.61 -9.01 -67.68
C ASP A 11 83.94 -8.95 -68.46
N VAL A 12 84.05 -9.80 -69.47
CA VAL A 12 85.22 -9.87 -70.35
C VAL A 12 84.98 -8.97 -71.57
N ILE A 13 85.84 -7.98 -71.75
CA ILE A 13 85.99 -7.23 -73.00
C ILE A 13 87.15 -7.87 -73.76
N GLY A 14 86.85 -8.62 -74.83
CA GLY A 14 87.84 -9.17 -75.76
C GLY A 14 88.51 -10.49 -75.34
N ASN A 15 89.02 -11.25 -76.34
CA ASN A 15 89.54 -12.62 -76.21
C ASN A 15 90.90 -12.77 -75.48
N LEU A 16 91.30 -11.81 -74.64
CA LEU A 16 92.43 -12.01 -73.71
C LEU A 16 91.86 -12.40 -72.34
N ASP A 17 91.87 -13.70 -72.08
CA ASP A 17 91.49 -14.29 -70.80
C ASP A 17 92.61 -13.96 -69.78
N LEU A 18 92.58 -12.77 -69.19
CA LEU A 18 93.52 -12.32 -68.15
C LEU A 18 93.21 -13.01 -66.81
N SER A 19 93.41 -14.33 -66.77
CA SER A 19 93.61 -15.01 -65.48
C SER A 19 94.98 -14.59 -64.94
N PRO A 20 95.07 -13.95 -63.76
CA PRO A 20 96.33 -13.42 -63.24
C PRO A 20 97.39 -14.51 -63.02
N GLU A 21 96.96 -15.75 -62.79
CA GLU A 21 97.85 -16.91 -62.64
C GLU A 21 98.58 -17.28 -63.93
N LYS A 22 97.92 -17.22 -65.10
CA LYS A 22 98.57 -17.50 -66.40
C LYS A 22 99.45 -16.35 -66.88
N ALA A 23 99.05 -15.10 -66.60
CA ALA A 23 99.81 -13.92 -67.00
C ALA A 23 101.23 -13.87 -66.41
N VAL A 24 101.43 -14.41 -65.20
CA VAL A 24 102.76 -14.53 -64.59
C VAL A 24 103.61 -15.58 -65.31
N GLY A 25 103.00 -16.70 -65.73
CA GLY A 25 103.66 -17.73 -66.54
C GLY A 25 104.15 -17.18 -67.88
N ASP A 26 103.26 -16.50 -68.61
CA ASP A 26 103.57 -15.89 -69.91
C ASP A 26 104.67 -14.82 -69.79
N PHE A 27 104.66 -14.03 -68.70
CA PHE A 27 105.72 -13.04 -68.44
C PHE A 27 107.09 -13.68 -68.18
N ILE A 28 107.12 -14.79 -67.43
CA ILE A 28 108.36 -15.54 -67.16
C ILE A 28 108.88 -16.18 -68.44
N GLU A 29 108.01 -16.77 -69.26
CA GLU A 29 108.37 -17.33 -70.56
C GLU A 29 108.93 -16.25 -71.51
N SER A 30 108.29 -15.07 -71.57
CA SER A 30 108.81 -13.93 -72.35
C SER A 30 110.19 -13.45 -71.86
N LYS A 31 110.42 -13.43 -70.55
CA LYS A 31 111.72 -13.06 -69.96
C LYS A 31 112.80 -14.10 -70.25
N GLN A 32 112.44 -15.39 -70.28
CA GLN A 32 113.34 -16.48 -70.64
C GLN A 32 113.67 -16.44 -72.14
N GLN A 33 112.68 -16.19 -73.00
CA GLN A 33 112.88 -16.01 -74.43
C GLN A 33 113.82 -14.82 -74.73
N GLN A 34 113.71 -13.70 -74.02
CA GLN A 34 114.67 -12.58 -74.16
C GLN A 34 116.11 -12.94 -73.75
N LYS A 35 116.31 -13.88 -72.81
CA LYS A 35 117.64 -14.22 -72.29
C LYS A 35 118.38 -15.26 -73.14
N PHE A 36 117.66 -16.16 -73.82
CA PHE A 36 118.26 -17.27 -74.57
C PHE A 36 118.15 -17.13 -76.09
N PHE A 37 117.44 -16.11 -76.59
CA PHE A 37 117.36 -15.85 -78.02
C PHE A 37 118.46 -14.89 -78.48
N ILE A 38 119.71 -15.36 -78.48
CA ILE A 38 120.79 -14.74 -79.27
C ILE A 38 120.62 -15.29 -80.69
N LYS A 39 120.05 -14.50 -81.62
CA LYS A 39 120.19 -14.78 -83.05
C LYS A 39 121.70 -14.70 -83.38
N PRO A 40 122.36 -15.77 -83.85
CA PRO A 40 123.71 -15.66 -84.38
C PRO A 40 123.71 -14.63 -85.52
N PRO A 41 124.78 -13.84 -85.70
CA PRO A 41 124.88 -12.99 -86.87
C PRO A 41 125.07 -13.90 -88.09
N ASN A 42 124.04 -14.00 -88.93
CA ASN A 42 124.08 -14.79 -90.14
C ASN A 42 124.95 -14.03 -91.17
N TRP A 43 126.26 -14.26 -91.16
CA TRP A 43 127.22 -13.71 -92.13
C TRP A 43 127.13 -14.38 -93.52
N ASP A 44 126.27 -15.39 -93.67
CA ASP A 44 126.00 -16.11 -94.92
C ASP A 44 124.50 -16.12 -95.28
N SER A 45 123.80 -15.05 -94.91
CA SER A 45 122.53 -14.68 -95.54
C SER A 45 122.74 -13.30 -96.15
N ALA A 46 122.65 -13.20 -97.48
CA ALA A 46 122.71 -11.92 -98.16
C ALA A 46 121.77 -10.94 -97.44
N GLY A 47 122.33 -9.81 -96.98
CA GLY A 47 121.52 -8.77 -96.36
C GLY A 47 120.34 -8.47 -97.26
N ASP A 48 119.14 -8.48 -96.69
CA ASP A 48 117.92 -8.20 -97.42
C ASP A 48 118.14 -6.92 -98.23
N SER A 49 118.19 -7.03 -99.56
CA SER A 49 118.21 -5.90 -100.51
C SER A 49 117.17 -4.86 -100.07
N ILE A 50 117.35 -3.57 -100.42
CA ILE A 50 116.34 -2.52 -100.17
C ILE A 50 114.95 -3.01 -100.60
N GLU A 51 114.90 -3.79 -101.68
CA GLU A 51 113.70 -4.45 -102.16
C GLU A 51 113.11 -5.48 -101.18
N LEU A 52 113.92 -6.30 -100.52
CA LEU A 52 113.47 -7.28 -99.53
C LEU A 52 112.96 -6.62 -98.23
N LEU A 53 113.59 -5.53 -97.77
CA LEU A 53 113.09 -4.73 -96.64
C LEU A 53 111.79 -3.98 -96.99
N TYR A 54 111.68 -3.47 -98.21
CA TYR A 54 110.45 -2.87 -98.72
C TYR A 54 109.33 -3.91 -98.77
N ILE A 55 109.59 -5.10 -99.32
CA ILE A 55 108.65 -6.24 -99.34
C ILE A 55 108.24 -6.63 -97.92
N ARG A 56 109.16 -6.61 -96.94
CA ARG A 56 108.85 -6.92 -95.54
C ARG A 56 108.01 -5.83 -94.87
N ASN A 57 108.35 -4.56 -95.03
CA ASN A 57 107.56 -3.44 -94.50
C ASN A 57 106.17 -3.40 -95.15
N GLU A 58 106.05 -3.68 -96.45
CA GLU A 58 104.75 -3.81 -97.10
C GLU A 58 103.95 -4.98 -96.54
N ARG A 59 104.59 -6.13 -96.24
CA ARG A 59 103.94 -7.26 -95.58
C ARG A 59 103.50 -6.93 -94.15
N GLU A 60 104.33 -6.25 -93.36
CA GLU A 60 104.00 -5.85 -91.98
C GLU A 60 102.92 -4.76 -91.95
N HIS A 61 102.99 -3.77 -92.85
CA HIS A 61 101.95 -2.76 -93.03
C HIS A 61 100.64 -3.40 -93.51
N ALA A 62 100.69 -4.34 -94.47
CA ALA A 62 99.52 -5.10 -94.90
C ALA A 62 98.94 -5.97 -93.78
N ALA A 63 99.78 -6.53 -92.90
CA ALA A 63 99.33 -7.26 -91.72
C ALA A 63 98.71 -6.32 -90.67
N MET A 64 99.26 -5.11 -90.48
CA MET A 64 98.73 -4.10 -89.56
C MET A 64 97.39 -3.54 -90.03
N MET A 65 97.26 -3.26 -91.33
CA MET A 65 95.98 -2.84 -91.92
C MET A 65 94.92 -3.93 -91.78
N ARG A 66 95.27 -5.20 -92.01
CA ARG A 66 94.37 -6.34 -91.75
C ARG A 66 93.96 -6.42 -90.29
N LEU A 67 94.89 -6.26 -89.35
CA LEU A 67 94.59 -6.28 -87.92
C LEU A 67 93.70 -5.10 -87.49
N GLN A 68 93.94 -3.90 -88.04
CA GLN A 68 93.11 -2.73 -87.76
C GLN A 68 91.69 -2.91 -88.33
N GLU A 69 91.56 -3.49 -89.52
CA GLU A 69 90.28 -3.87 -90.11
C GLU A 69 89.57 -4.92 -89.25
N GLU A 70 90.28 -5.95 -88.77
CA GLU A 70 89.74 -6.95 -87.84
C GLU A 70 89.31 -6.34 -86.51
N MET A 71 90.11 -5.43 -85.92
CA MET A 71 89.75 -4.76 -84.67
C MET A 71 88.56 -3.82 -84.84
N LEU A 72 88.48 -3.07 -85.95
CA LEU A 72 87.31 -2.24 -86.24
C LEU A 72 86.07 -3.09 -86.54
N ALA A 73 86.22 -4.21 -87.25
CA ALA A 73 85.13 -5.15 -87.48
C ALA A 73 84.64 -5.76 -86.17
N ASN A 74 85.55 -6.17 -85.29
CA ASN A 74 85.23 -6.71 -83.97
C ASN A 74 84.61 -5.66 -83.05
N ALA A 75 85.14 -4.42 -83.02
CA ALA A 75 84.56 -3.33 -82.23
C ALA A 75 83.17 -2.94 -82.73
N LYS A 76 82.96 -2.90 -84.05
CA LYS A 76 81.62 -2.67 -84.65
C LYS A 76 80.67 -3.82 -84.31
N SER A 77 81.12 -5.07 -84.42
CA SER A 77 80.34 -6.26 -84.04
C SER A 77 79.96 -6.25 -82.55
N GLN A 78 80.91 -5.90 -81.68
CA GLN A 78 80.70 -5.80 -80.24
C GLN A 78 79.79 -4.63 -79.86
N ALA A 79 79.94 -3.47 -80.51
CA ALA A 79 79.05 -2.32 -80.30
C ALA A 79 77.61 -2.64 -80.75
N ALA A 80 77.45 -3.37 -81.85
CA ALA A 80 76.15 -3.87 -82.31
C ALA A 80 75.54 -4.90 -81.33
N SER A 81 76.36 -5.82 -80.80
CA SER A 81 75.93 -6.79 -79.78
C SER A 81 75.54 -6.10 -78.47
N ASN A 82 76.31 -5.11 -78.03
CA ASN A 82 76.04 -4.36 -76.82
C ASN A 82 74.80 -3.46 -76.97
N SER A 83 74.61 -2.82 -78.12
CA SER A 83 73.41 -2.01 -78.37
C SER A 83 72.15 -2.88 -78.43
N ALA A 84 72.25 -4.09 -78.99
CA ALA A 84 71.17 -5.08 -78.95
C ALA A 84 70.83 -5.49 -77.51
N ARG A 85 71.84 -5.82 -76.68
CA ARG A 85 71.64 -6.17 -75.26
C ARG A 85 71.03 -5.02 -74.45
N ILE A 86 71.49 -3.78 -74.66
CA ILE A 86 70.92 -2.60 -73.99
C ILE A 86 69.46 -2.41 -74.39
N SER A 87 69.13 -2.60 -75.68
CA SER A 87 67.74 -2.55 -76.14
C SER A 87 66.87 -3.62 -75.49
N GLU A 88 67.36 -4.86 -75.39
CA GLU A 88 66.67 -5.95 -74.70
C GLU A 88 66.46 -5.67 -73.20
N LEU A 89 67.46 -5.10 -72.53
CA LEU A 89 67.35 -4.68 -71.13
C LEU A 89 66.27 -3.61 -70.95
N TYR A 90 66.21 -2.60 -71.82
CA TYR A 90 65.16 -1.59 -71.75
C TYR A 90 63.76 -2.20 -72.01
N LYS A 91 63.63 -3.11 -72.98
CA LYS A 91 62.37 -3.83 -73.25
C LYS A 91 61.91 -4.62 -72.03
N THR A 92 62.78 -5.47 -71.49
CA THR A 92 62.47 -6.28 -70.30
C THR A 92 62.11 -5.42 -69.08
N HIS A 93 62.82 -4.30 -68.86
CA HIS A 93 62.48 -3.38 -67.77
C HIS A 93 61.14 -2.69 -67.99
N THR A 94 60.80 -2.28 -69.22
CA THR A 94 59.46 -1.74 -69.51
C THR A 94 58.36 -2.78 -69.30
N ASP A 95 58.60 -4.04 -69.66
CA ASP A 95 57.64 -5.13 -69.46
C ASP A 95 57.46 -5.44 -67.97
N LEU A 96 58.53 -5.43 -67.19
CA LEU A 96 58.47 -5.58 -65.73
C LEU A 96 57.68 -4.45 -65.08
N ARG A 97 57.86 -3.20 -65.52
CA ARG A 97 57.07 -2.06 -65.03
C ARG A 97 55.58 -2.22 -65.35
N LYS A 98 55.23 -2.65 -66.57
CA LYS A 98 53.84 -2.93 -66.95
C LYS A 98 53.24 -4.01 -66.05
N ARG A 99 53.92 -5.14 -65.91
CA ARG A 99 53.49 -6.24 -65.01
C ARG A 99 53.35 -5.78 -63.56
N PHE A 100 54.24 -4.92 -63.07
CA PHE A 100 54.13 -4.39 -61.71
C PHE A 100 52.88 -3.54 -61.53
N ILE A 101 52.56 -2.69 -62.51
CA ILE A 101 51.33 -1.89 -62.50
C ILE A 101 50.11 -2.82 -62.53
N GLU A 102 50.09 -3.83 -63.41
CA GLU A 102 49.01 -4.81 -63.53
C GLU A 102 48.80 -5.60 -62.23
N VAL A 103 49.87 -6.06 -61.60
CA VAL A 103 49.80 -6.79 -60.32
C VAL A 103 49.31 -5.86 -59.20
N ASN A 104 49.79 -4.62 -59.14
CA ASN A 104 49.34 -3.67 -58.13
C ASN A 104 47.87 -3.28 -58.34
N SER A 105 47.41 -3.06 -59.58
CA SER A 105 45.99 -2.84 -59.87
C SER A 105 45.15 -4.06 -59.50
N PHE A 106 45.64 -5.27 -59.79
CA PHE A 106 44.95 -6.51 -59.43
C PHE A 106 44.83 -6.68 -57.90
N ILE A 107 45.89 -6.38 -57.14
CA ILE A 107 45.85 -6.42 -55.67
C ILE A 107 44.84 -5.41 -55.13
N LYS A 108 44.84 -4.18 -55.64
CA LYS A 108 43.84 -3.16 -55.26
C LYS A 108 42.42 -3.63 -55.54
N ASP A 109 42.17 -4.15 -56.74
CA ASP A 109 40.86 -4.70 -57.12
C ASP A 109 40.43 -5.86 -56.22
N CYS A 110 41.36 -6.73 -55.82
CA CYS A 110 41.08 -7.83 -54.90
C CYS A 110 40.73 -7.31 -53.50
N VAL A 111 41.44 -6.30 -53.00
CA VAL A 111 41.14 -5.66 -51.71
C VAL A 111 39.78 -4.97 -51.76
N ASP A 112 39.47 -4.25 -52.83
CA ASP A 112 38.17 -3.60 -52.99
C ASP A 112 37.03 -4.61 -53.10
N LYS A 113 37.21 -5.68 -53.88
CA LYS A 113 36.23 -6.78 -53.95
C LYS A 113 36.03 -7.46 -52.60
N LYS A 114 37.11 -7.70 -51.85
CA LYS A 114 37.04 -8.26 -50.50
C LYS A 114 36.26 -7.34 -49.57
N ARG A 115 36.56 -6.04 -49.57
CA ARG A 115 35.83 -5.04 -48.77
C ARG A 115 34.34 -4.98 -49.11
N ILE A 116 33.99 -5.03 -50.40
CA ILE A 116 32.60 -5.05 -50.86
C ILE A 116 31.91 -6.34 -50.40
N ALA A 117 32.58 -7.49 -50.52
CA ALA A 117 32.04 -8.77 -50.06
C ALA A 117 31.83 -8.78 -48.54
N GLU A 118 32.80 -8.31 -47.76
CA GLU A 118 32.69 -8.19 -46.30
C GLU A 118 31.54 -7.27 -45.89
N LYS A 119 31.39 -6.13 -46.57
CA LYS A 119 30.27 -5.21 -46.34
C LYS A 119 28.92 -5.88 -46.63
N LYS A 120 28.80 -6.59 -47.75
CA LYS A 120 27.57 -7.33 -48.09
C LYS A 120 27.28 -8.43 -47.09
N VAL A 121 28.29 -9.19 -46.67
CA VAL A 121 28.13 -10.22 -45.63
C VAL A 121 27.63 -9.58 -44.33
N ALA A 122 28.21 -8.46 -43.91
CA ALA A 122 27.75 -7.75 -42.71
C ALA A 122 26.28 -7.29 -42.84
N GLU A 123 25.91 -6.67 -43.96
CA GLU A 123 24.53 -6.23 -44.24
C GLU A 123 23.54 -7.41 -44.22
N GLU A 124 23.86 -8.52 -44.90
CA GLU A 124 23.02 -9.72 -44.91
C GLU A 124 22.92 -10.37 -43.52
N THR A 125 24.02 -10.43 -42.76
CA THR A 125 23.97 -10.97 -41.39
C THR A 125 23.09 -10.14 -40.46
N ALA A 126 23.11 -8.81 -40.59
CA ALA A 126 22.23 -7.93 -39.83
C ALA A 126 20.76 -8.12 -40.22
N MET A 127 20.48 -8.21 -41.53
CA MET A 127 19.13 -8.50 -42.03
C MET A 127 18.61 -9.86 -41.55
N HIS A 128 19.47 -10.89 -41.58
CA HIS A 128 19.12 -12.22 -41.08
C HIS A 128 18.79 -12.20 -39.58
N GLU A 129 19.52 -11.44 -38.78
CA GLU A 129 19.24 -11.35 -37.34
C GLU A 129 17.92 -10.62 -37.06
N GLU A 130 17.64 -9.53 -37.78
CA GLU A 130 16.36 -8.83 -37.67
C GLU A 130 15.19 -9.75 -38.06
N MET A 131 15.31 -10.46 -39.18
CA MET A 131 14.29 -11.41 -39.64
C MET A 131 14.12 -12.58 -38.67
N ARG A 132 15.22 -13.11 -38.10
CA ARG A 132 15.16 -14.15 -37.06
C ARG A 132 14.40 -13.65 -35.83
N GLY A 133 14.67 -12.43 -35.38
CA GLY A 133 13.95 -11.80 -34.28
C GLY A 133 12.45 -11.65 -34.56
N LYS A 134 12.07 -11.27 -35.79
CA LYS A 134 10.66 -11.22 -36.22
C LYS A 134 10.02 -12.60 -36.27
N ILE A 135 10.72 -13.61 -36.79
CA ILE A 135 10.24 -14.99 -36.85
C ILE A 135 9.95 -15.52 -35.45
N GLU A 136 10.85 -15.31 -34.49
CA GLU A 136 10.61 -15.77 -33.12
C GLU A 136 9.43 -15.04 -32.46
N LYS A 137 9.30 -13.73 -32.65
CA LYS A 137 8.11 -12.98 -32.17
C LYS A 137 6.81 -13.53 -32.76
N TYR A 138 6.77 -13.81 -34.06
CA TYR A 138 5.57 -14.39 -34.67
C TYR A 138 5.32 -15.81 -34.19
N LYS A 139 6.36 -16.61 -33.97
CA LYS A 139 6.24 -17.96 -33.43
C LYS A 139 5.68 -17.95 -32.01
N THR A 140 6.12 -17.04 -31.15
CA THR A 140 5.54 -16.88 -29.81
C THR A 140 4.09 -16.44 -29.90
N SER A 141 3.76 -15.43 -30.71
CA SER A 141 2.36 -15.00 -30.89
C SER A 141 1.45 -16.10 -31.45
N ILE A 142 1.94 -16.92 -32.40
CA ILE A 142 1.19 -18.07 -32.92
C ILE A 142 0.97 -19.09 -31.81
N SER A 143 1.96 -19.34 -30.96
CA SER A 143 1.82 -20.27 -29.83
C SER A 143 0.80 -19.78 -28.82
N GLU A 144 0.81 -18.50 -28.47
CA GLU A 144 -0.16 -17.87 -27.56
C GLU A 144 -1.58 -17.92 -28.13
N LEU A 145 -1.75 -17.57 -29.41
CA LEU A 145 -3.04 -17.63 -30.09
C LEU A 145 -3.54 -19.07 -30.22
N SER A 146 -2.66 -20.04 -30.49
CA SER A 146 -3.04 -21.45 -30.51
C SER A 146 -3.50 -21.91 -29.14
N HIS A 147 -2.79 -21.53 -28.07
CA HIS A 147 -3.19 -21.86 -26.72
C HIS A 147 -4.54 -21.23 -26.37
N PHE A 148 -4.73 -19.94 -26.67
CA PHE A 148 -6.01 -19.27 -26.47
C PHE A 148 -7.15 -19.95 -27.24
N ARG A 149 -6.92 -20.33 -28.50
CA ARG A 149 -7.89 -21.09 -29.29
C ARG A 149 -8.22 -22.42 -28.64
N ASP A 150 -7.24 -23.13 -28.12
CA ASP A 150 -7.45 -24.45 -27.49
C ASP A 150 -8.23 -24.31 -26.18
N VAL A 151 -7.95 -23.27 -25.38
CA VAL A 151 -8.73 -22.91 -24.19
C VAL A 151 -10.16 -22.55 -24.58
N LEU A 152 -10.37 -21.69 -25.58
CA LEU A 152 -11.69 -21.29 -26.04
C LEU A 152 -12.47 -22.50 -26.59
N LYS A 153 -11.80 -23.42 -27.29
CA LYS A 153 -12.43 -24.65 -27.77
C LYS A 153 -12.82 -25.58 -26.63
N ALA A 154 -12.03 -25.62 -25.55
CA ALA A 154 -12.37 -26.37 -24.36
C ALA A 154 -13.59 -25.75 -23.65
N THR A 155 -13.62 -24.42 -23.46
CA THR A 155 -14.77 -23.74 -22.84
C THR A 155 -16.04 -23.89 -23.67
N VAL A 156 -15.96 -23.77 -25.01
CA VAL A 156 -17.12 -24.01 -25.88
C VAL A 156 -17.65 -25.45 -25.72
N LYS A 157 -16.76 -26.45 -25.61
CA LYS A 157 -17.18 -27.84 -25.33
C LYS A 157 -17.79 -28.00 -23.94
N GLU A 158 -17.32 -27.26 -22.95
CA GLU A 158 -17.95 -27.24 -21.62
C GLU A 158 -19.36 -26.64 -21.67
N PHE A 159 -19.60 -25.69 -22.60
CA PHE A 159 -20.91 -25.06 -22.77
C PHE A 159 -21.88 -25.80 -23.70
N GLU A 160 -21.38 -26.69 -24.55
CA GLU A 160 -22.17 -27.51 -25.50
C GLU A 160 -23.37 -28.24 -24.86
N PRO A 161 -23.28 -28.84 -23.65
CA PRO A 161 -24.44 -29.46 -23.01
C PRO A 161 -25.53 -28.47 -22.62
N TYR A 162 -25.17 -27.23 -22.25
CA TYR A 162 -26.17 -26.22 -21.89
C TYR A 162 -26.88 -25.67 -23.13
N GLU A 163 -26.18 -25.58 -24.26
CA GLU A 163 -26.78 -25.24 -25.56
C GLU A 163 -27.81 -26.32 -25.97
N GLN A 164 -27.46 -27.60 -25.85
CA GLN A 164 -28.41 -28.71 -26.11
C GLN A 164 -29.64 -28.64 -25.21
N VAL A 165 -29.47 -28.32 -23.93
CA VAL A 165 -30.60 -28.15 -23.01
C VAL A 165 -31.47 -26.97 -23.41
N LEU A 166 -30.88 -25.84 -23.83
CA LEU A 166 -31.63 -24.67 -24.30
C LEU A 166 -32.42 -24.98 -25.58
N GLU A 167 -31.82 -25.71 -26.52
CA GLU A 167 -32.51 -26.18 -27.72
C GLU A 167 -33.67 -27.12 -27.36
N GLU A 168 -33.46 -28.09 -26.47
CA GLU A 168 -34.54 -28.98 -26.00
C GLU A 168 -35.67 -28.21 -25.30
N VAL A 169 -35.35 -27.17 -24.52
CA VAL A 169 -36.34 -26.35 -23.82
C VAL A 169 -37.17 -25.54 -24.81
N VAL A 170 -36.54 -24.99 -25.86
CA VAL A 170 -37.26 -24.29 -26.94
C VAL A 170 -38.13 -25.27 -27.75
N GLU A 171 -37.65 -26.48 -28.03
CA GLU A 171 -38.45 -27.49 -28.74
C GLU A 171 -39.65 -28.01 -27.93
N LYS A 172 -39.50 -28.16 -26.61
CA LYS A 172 -40.55 -28.70 -25.73
C LYS A 172 -41.55 -27.64 -25.25
N SER A 173 -41.18 -26.36 -25.31
CA SER A 173 -41.95 -25.26 -24.75
C SER A 173 -42.36 -24.28 -25.83
N ASP A 174 -43.66 -24.23 -26.14
CA ASP A 174 -44.27 -23.23 -27.04
C ASP A 174 -44.15 -21.77 -26.51
N ILE A 175 -43.56 -21.58 -25.33
CA ILE A 175 -43.42 -20.27 -24.66
C ILE A 175 -42.27 -19.45 -25.27
N PHE A 176 -41.29 -20.12 -25.88
CA PHE A 176 -40.07 -19.50 -26.41
C PHE A 176 -39.99 -19.68 -27.92
N GLU A 177 -39.85 -18.59 -28.67
CA GLU A 177 -39.75 -18.65 -30.14
C GLU A 177 -38.32 -18.95 -30.64
N SER A 178 -37.31 -18.65 -29.81
CA SER A 178 -35.90 -18.84 -30.12
C SER A 178 -35.09 -19.00 -28.83
N VAL A 179 -33.95 -19.68 -28.91
CA VAL A 179 -32.96 -19.75 -27.80
C VAL A 179 -32.59 -18.34 -27.31
N LYS A 180 -32.54 -17.37 -28.23
CA LYS A 180 -32.28 -15.96 -27.90
C LYS A 180 -33.41 -15.31 -27.07
N ASP A 181 -34.68 -15.58 -27.41
CA ASP A 181 -35.84 -15.10 -26.63
C ASP A 181 -35.86 -15.73 -25.23
N CYS A 182 -35.47 -17.00 -25.11
CA CYS A 182 -35.30 -17.63 -23.79
C CYS A 182 -34.21 -16.93 -22.96
N MET A 183 -33.06 -16.61 -23.56
CA MET A 183 -31.97 -15.90 -22.87
C MET A 183 -32.38 -14.47 -22.49
N ASP A 184 -32.96 -13.71 -23.41
CA ASP A 184 -33.37 -12.32 -23.17
C ASP A 184 -34.41 -12.22 -22.05
N ARG A 185 -35.35 -13.17 -21.97
CA ARG A 185 -36.32 -13.25 -20.86
C ARG A 185 -35.69 -13.66 -19.54
N CYS A 186 -34.74 -14.60 -19.56
CA CYS A 186 -33.97 -14.96 -18.37
C CYS A 186 -33.15 -13.77 -17.86
N ASP A 187 -32.53 -13.00 -18.75
CA ASP A 187 -31.80 -11.78 -18.41
C ASP A 187 -32.73 -10.72 -17.83
N ALA A 188 -33.90 -10.50 -18.45
CA ALA A 188 -34.92 -9.60 -17.91
C ALA A 188 -35.41 -10.03 -16.53
N LEU A 189 -35.60 -11.34 -16.30
CA LEU A 189 -36.00 -11.89 -15.01
C LEU A 189 -34.89 -11.74 -13.97
N MET A 190 -33.62 -11.96 -14.34
CA MET A 190 -32.47 -11.76 -13.48
C MET A 190 -32.33 -10.29 -13.07
N LEU A 191 -32.49 -9.35 -14.02
CA LEU A 191 -32.49 -7.92 -13.74
C LEU A 191 -33.66 -7.53 -12.82
N ALA A 192 -34.87 -8.04 -13.08
CA ALA A 192 -36.02 -7.82 -12.22
C ALA A 192 -35.78 -8.39 -10.81
N GLN A 193 -35.16 -9.56 -10.68
CA GLN A 193 -34.83 -10.17 -9.40
C GLN A 193 -33.84 -9.31 -8.61
N VAL A 194 -32.82 -8.75 -9.27
CA VAL A 194 -31.87 -7.82 -8.64
C VAL A 194 -32.59 -6.57 -8.15
N GLU A 195 -33.46 -5.99 -8.98
CA GLU A 195 -34.21 -4.79 -8.60
C GLU A 195 -35.21 -5.04 -7.46
N ILE A 196 -35.92 -6.16 -7.49
CA ILE A 196 -36.81 -6.59 -6.39
C ILE A 196 -36.00 -6.77 -5.10
N SER A 197 -34.85 -7.44 -5.17
CA SER A 197 -34.00 -7.67 -3.99
C SER A 197 -33.48 -6.35 -3.41
N ARG A 198 -33.15 -5.38 -4.28
CA ARG A 198 -32.73 -4.03 -3.90
C ARG A 198 -33.87 -3.31 -3.17
N LEU A 199 -35.08 -3.30 -3.74
CA LEU A 199 -36.25 -2.68 -3.13
C LEU A 199 -36.64 -3.36 -1.81
N GLU A 200 -36.53 -4.68 -1.72
CA GLU A 200 -36.78 -5.44 -0.50
C GLU A 200 -35.81 -5.02 0.62
N GLN A 201 -34.51 -4.89 0.31
CA GLN A 201 -33.52 -4.40 1.27
C GLN A 201 -33.81 -2.98 1.73
N GLU A 202 -34.18 -2.08 0.82
CA GLU A 202 -34.59 -0.71 1.18
C GLU A 202 -35.80 -0.72 2.11
N LYS A 203 -36.82 -1.54 1.82
CA LYS A 203 -38.01 -1.65 2.67
C LYS A 203 -37.72 -2.28 4.02
N LEU A 204 -36.83 -3.26 4.10
CA LEU A 204 -36.38 -3.82 5.38
C LEU A 204 -35.66 -2.76 6.22
N GLN A 205 -34.81 -1.93 5.61
CA GLN A 205 -34.15 -0.82 6.28
C GLN A 205 -35.17 0.20 6.81
N GLU A 206 -36.15 0.61 5.99
CA GLU A 206 -37.23 1.51 6.42
C GLU A 206 -38.02 0.93 7.62
N ILE A 207 -38.35 -0.37 7.57
CA ILE A 207 -39.04 -1.06 8.68
C ILE A 207 -38.17 -1.07 9.94
N GLU A 208 -36.88 -1.33 9.81
CA GLU A 208 -35.97 -1.36 10.95
C GLU A 208 -35.76 0.02 11.56
N GLU A 209 -35.69 1.08 10.75
CA GLU A 209 -35.70 2.46 11.22
C GLU A 209 -37.01 2.82 11.91
N MET A 210 -38.17 2.42 11.38
CA MET A 210 -39.45 2.58 12.06
C MET A 210 -39.49 1.84 13.39
N ARG A 211 -38.96 0.61 13.46
CA ARG A 211 -38.87 -0.17 14.69
C ARG A 211 -37.97 0.52 15.72
N LYS A 212 -36.81 1.04 15.30
CA LYS A 212 -35.91 1.83 16.16
C LYS A 212 -36.61 3.08 16.69
N ARG A 213 -37.32 3.82 15.84
CA ARG A 213 -38.12 4.99 16.25
C ARG A 213 -39.22 4.62 17.24
N MET A 214 -39.96 3.54 16.97
CA MET A 214 -41.00 3.05 17.87
C MET A 214 -40.43 2.70 19.25
N VAL A 215 -39.34 1.93 19.30
CA VAL A 215 -38.67 1.56 20.57
C VAL A 215 -38.21 2.80 21.33
N LYS A 216 -37.64 3.79 20.63
CA LYS A 216 -37.22 5.05 21.24
C LYS A 216 -38.40 5.79 21.87
N VAL A 217 -39.50 5.95 21.11
CA VAL A 217 -40.73 6.61 21.61
C VAL A 217 -41.34 5.84 22.78
N THR A 218 -41.38 4.51 22.74
CA THR A 218 -41.90 3.71 23.86
C THR A 218 -41.02 3.81 25.10
N ASN A 219 -39.70 3.88 24.93
CA ASN A 219 -38.77 4.07 26.05
C ASN A 219 -38.91 5.47 26.65
N GLU A 220 -39.01 6.51 25.83
CA GLU A 220 -39.27 7.87 26.28
C GLU A 220 -40.62 7.95 27.03
N ALA A 221 -41.69 7.37 26.47
CA ALA A 221 -42.97 7.29 27.14
C ALA A 221 -42.89 6.52 28.47
N ALA A 222 -42.20 5.39 28.51
CA ALA A 222 -41.99 4.62 29.74
C ALA A 222 -41.23 5.43 30.81
N LEU A 223 -40.19 6.18 30.41
CA LEU A 223 -39.45 7.07 31.30
C LEU A 223 -40.33 8.22 31.82
N THR A 224 -41.16 8.82 30.97
CA THR A 224 -42.11 9.86 31.43
C THR A 224 -43.15 9.30 32.41
N VAL A 225 -43.69 8.11 32.15
CA VAL A 225 -44.62 7.43 33.08
C VAL A 225 -43.92 7.10 34.40
N LEU A 226 -42.67 6.64 34.37
CA LEU A 226 -41.87 6.40 35.57
C LEU A 226 -41.67 7.68 36.38
N GLY A 227 -41.35 8.79 35.71
CA GLY A 227 -41.24 10.12 36.31
C GLY A 227 -42.54 10.53 37.01
N LEU A 228 -43.67 10.48 36.28
CA LEU A 228 -44.99 10.80 36.85
C LEU A 228 -45.38 9.88 38.01
N ARG A 229 -45.00 8.60 37.99
CA ARG A 229 -45.23 7.70 39.12
C ARG A 229 -44.41 8.07 40.35
N ASN A 230 -43.18 8.54 40.15
CA ASN A 230 -42.36 9.00 41.26
C ASN A 230 -42.95 10.27 41.88
N ASP A 231 -43.34 11.24 41.03
CA ASP A 231 -43.99 12.48 41.47
C ASP A 231 -45.30 12.20 42.22
N LEU A 232 -46.10 11.25 41.72
CA LEU A 232 -47.33 10.81 42.39
C LEU A 232 -47.03 10.16 43.75
N ALA A 233 -46.00 9.31 43.85
CA ALA A 233 -45.61 8.71 45.12
C ALA A 233 -45.09 9.76 46.12
N GLU A 234 -44.39 10.79 45.66
CA GLU A 234 -43.97 11.93 46.49
C GLU A 234 -45.17 12.75 46.98
N LEU A 235 -46.14 13.01 46.10
CA LEU A 235 -47.37 13.71 46.45
C LEU A 235 -48.23 12.90 47.43
N GLU A 236 -48.35 11.59 47.25
CA GLU A 236 -49.07 10.72 48.19
C GLU A 236 -48.40 10.69 49.57
N ARG A 237 -47.07 10.69 49.63
CA ARG A 237 -46.34 10.80 50.90
C ARG A 237 -46.60 12.12 51.59
N SER A 238 -46.48 13.24 50.88
CA SER A 238 -46.72 14.57 51.45
C SER A 238 -48.17 14.75 51.90
N TYR A 239 -49.13 14.24 51.11
CA TYR A 239 -50.55 14.22 51.48
C TYR A 239 -50.80 13.38 52.74
N ASN A 240 -50.25 12.17 52.83
CA ASN A 240 -50.41 11.32 54.00
C ASN A 240 -49.79 11.94 55.25
N GLN A 241 -48.64 12.61 55.12
CA GLN A 241 -48.02 13.35 56.22
C GLN A 241 -48.93 14.50 56.69
N ALA A 242 -49.39 15.35 55.76
CA ALA A 242 -50.29 16.46 56.09
C ALA A 242 -51.61 15.96 56.72
N ARG A 243 -52.16 14.86 56.23
CA ARG A 243 -53.35 14.21 56.79
C ARG A 243 -53.10 13.70 58.21
N ALA A 244 -51.96 13.05 58.45
CA ALA A 244 -51.59 12.58 59.79
C ALA A 244 -51.42 13.74 60.77
N GLU A 245 -50.83 14.87 60.33
CA GLU A 245 -50.72 16.08 61.13
C GLU A 245 -52.09 16.70 61.42
N CYS A 246 -52.96 16.79 60.41
CA CYS A 246 -54.34 17.27 60.57
C CYS A 246 -55.10 16.42 61.61
N SER A 247 -55.07 15.09 61.50
CA SER A 247 -55.73 14.21 62.47
C SER A 247 -55.16 14.32 63.89
N LYS A 248 -53.86 14.61 64.04
CA LYS A 248 -53.27 14.92 65.36
C LYS A 248 -53.86 16.20 65.93
N TRP A 249 -53.93 17.27 65.15
CA TRP A 249 -54.50 18.54 65.57
C TRP A 249 -56.00 18.44 65.84
N GLU A 250 -56.75 17.71 65.03
CA GLU A 250 -58.17 17.41 65.27
C GLU A 250 -58.35 16.69 66.60
N LYS A 251 -57.51 15.70 66.92
CA LYS A 251 -57.56 15.00 68.21
C LYS A 251 -57.26 15.92 69.38
N ILE A 252 -56.24 16.78 69.27
CA ILE A 252 -55.90 17.76 70.30
C ILE A 252 -57.05 18.75 70.48
N MET A 253 -57.64 19.22 69.38
CA MET A 253 -58.77 20.15 69.40
C MET A 253 -60.03 19.51 70.00
N ALA A 254 -60.34 18.26 69.66
CA ALA A 254 -61.44 17.51 70.25
C ALA A 254 -61.24 17.34 71.77
N ASN A 255 -60.05 16.92 72.19
CA ASN A 255 -59.72 16.83 73.61
C ASN A 255 -59.86 18.17 74.33
N ALA A 256 -59.39 19.27 73.73
CA ALA A 256 -59.53 20.61 74.29
C ALA A 256 -61.00 21.05 74.37
N LYS A 257 -61.81 20.71 73.37
CA LYS A 257 -63.25 20.98 73.37
C LYS A 257 -63.96 20.18 74.47
N ASP A 258 -63.60 18.92 74.64
CA ASP A 258 -64.15 18.05 75.68
C ASP A 258 -63.75 18.52 77.08
N THR A 259 -62.51 18.98 77.29
CA THR A 259 -62.09 19.53 78.58
C THR A 259 -62.82 20.83 78.91
N VAL A 260 -63.01 21.72 77.94
CA VAL A 260 -63.81 22.95 78.10
C VAL A 260 -65.26 22.60 78.41
N ALA A 261 -65.89 21.70 77.64
CA ALA A 261 -67.26 21.28 77.88
C ALA A 261 -67.46 20.63 79.26
N ASN A 262 -66.50 19.82 79.72
CA ASN A 262 -66.52 19.23 81.05
C ASN A 262 -66.33 20.28 82.16
N TYR A 263 -65.47 21.27 81.95
CA TYR A 263 -65.28 22.38 82.90
C TYR A 263 -66.56 23.20 83.02
N ASP A 264 -67.18 23.57 81.89
CA ASP A 264 -68.44 24.30 81.86
C ASP A 264 -69.58 23.51 82.52
N LEU A 265 -69.69 22.20 82.24
CA LEU A 265 -70.67 21.33 82.89
C LEU A 265 -70.45 21.23 84.41
N ASN A 266 -69.19 21.10 84.85
CA ASN A 266 -68.87 21.06 86.27
C ASN A 266 -69.16 22.39 86.96
N LYS A 267 -68.87 23.52 86.30
CA LYS A 267 -69.26 24.86 86.75
C LYS A 267 -70.77 24.95 86.91
N ASP A 268 -71.55 24.55 85.91
CA ASP A 268 -73.02 24.55 85.98
C ASP A 268 -73.55 23.66 87.10
N ARG A 269 -73.00 22.45 87.27
CA ARG A 269 -73.35 21.55 88.39
C ARG A 269 -73.03 22.15 89.75
N ALA A 270 -71.89 22.84 89.89
CA ALA A 270 -71.53 23.51 91.13
C ALA A 270 -72.49 24.66 91.44
N LEU A 271 -72.85 25.47 90.44
CA LEU A 271 -73.85 26.54 90.57
C LEU A 271 -75.22 25.98 90.97
N ASP A 272 -75.66 24.89 90.34
CA ASP A 272 -76.92 24.23 90.68
C ASP A 272 -76.88 23.63 92.10
N GLY A 273 -75.75 23.05 92.51
CA GLY A 273 -75.53 22.54 93.86
C GLY A 273 -75.65 23.65 94.92
N ILE A 274 -75.01 24.80 94.70
CA ILE A 274 -75.09 25.96 95.58
C ILE A 274 -76.54 26.46 95.67
N HIS A 275 -77.20 26.64 94.52
CA HIS A 275 -78.57 27.13 94.46
C HIS A 275 -79.56 26.16 95.15
N ASN A 276 -79.38 24.85 94.96
CA ASN A 276 -80.18 23.83 95.63
C ASN A 276 -79.97 23.83 97.14
N MET A 277 -78.73 23.97 97.62
CA MET A 277 -78.44 24.08 99.06
C MET A 277 -79.10 25.33 99.66
N TYR A 278 -78.98 26.48 99.01
CA TYR A 278 -79.67 27.71 99.40
C TYR A 278 -81.19 27.48 99.52
N ARG A 279 -81.81 26.89 98.49
CA ARG A 279 -83.25 26.63 98.47
C ARG A 279 -83.70 25.66 99.57
N LEU A 280 -82.90 24.63 99.88
CA LEU A 280 -83.18 23.69 100.98
C LEU A 280 -83.12 24.38 102.34
N LEU A 281 -82.13 25.26 102.55
CA LEU A 281 -81.98 26.01 103.80
C LEU A 281 -83.10 27.04 103.98
N CYS A 282 -83.50 27.75 102.91
CA CYS A 282 -84.66 28.64 102.93
C CYS A 282 -85.95 27.89 103.26
N LYS A 283 -86.17 26.70 102.66
CA LYS A 283 -87.31 25.83 103.00
C LYS A 283 -87.31 25.42 104.48
N ARG A 284 -86.16 25.12 105.08
CA ARG A 284 -86.08 24.78 106.51
C ARG A 284 -86.49 25.95 107.41
N ARG A 285 -86.17 27.18 107.01
CA ARG A 285 -86.55 28.42 107.71
C ARG A 285 -87.97 28.90 107.39
N ASN A 286 -88.71 28.22 106.51
CA ASN A 286 -89.98 28.68 105.93
C ASN A 286 -89.89 30.08 105.27
N LEU A 287 -88.76 30.36 104.61
CA LEU A 287 -88.56 31.58 103.83
C LEU A 287 -88.68 31.28 102.34
N ASP A 288 -89.33 32.16 101.59
CA ASP A 288 -89.39 32.06 100.14
C ASP A 288 -88.02 32.40 99.52
N PRO A 289 -87.49 31.60 98.58
CA PRO A 289 -86.21 31.87 97.95
C PRO A 289 -86.28 33.12 97.06
N THR A 290 -85.62 34.22 97.47
CA THR A 290 -85.60 35.49 96.71
C THR A 290 -84.39 35.60 95.76
N LEU A 291 -83.29 34.89 96.04
CA LEU A 291 -82.04 35.01 95.28
C LEU A 291 -82.02 34.16 93.99
N GLN A 292 -81.59 34.76 92.89
CA GLN A 292 -81.46 34.11 91.58
C GLN A 292 -80.17 33.27 91.45
N ARG A 293 -80.15 32.29 90.53
CA ARG A 293 -79.04 31.36 90.27
C ARG A 293 -77.67 32.04 90.05
N ASN A 294 -77.67 33.26 89.50
CA ASN A 294 -76.44 33.98 89.16
C ASN A 294 -75.85 34.79 90.33
N GLU A 295 -76.58 34.96 91.45
CA GLU A 295 -76.11 35.68 92.64
C GLU A 295 -75.42 34.74 93.64
N VAL A 296 -74.37 34.07 93.16
CA VAL A 296 -73.68 32.98 93.88
C VAL A 296 -73.07 33.44 95.19
N GLU A 297 -72.44 34.61 95.22
CA GLU A 297 -71.76 35.15 96.40
C GLU A 297 -72.73 35.34 97.56
N LYS A 298 -73.87 35.99 97.30
CA LYS A 298 -74.91 36.21 98.32
C LYS A 298 -75.58 34.90 98.76
N GLN A 299 -75.73 33.94 97.85
CA GLN A 299 -76.24 32.61 98.21
C GLN A 299 -75.26 31.87 99.12
N LEU A 300 -73.96 31.95 98.85
CA LEU A 300 -72.92 31.34 99.68
C LEU A 300 -72.82 32.01 101.05
N ASP A 301 -72.91 33.34 101.13
CA ASP A 301 -72.94 34.07 102.40
C ASP A 301 -74.13 33.63 103.27
N TYR A 302 -75.33 33.55 102.68
CA TYR A 302 -76.51 33.05 103.41
C TYR A 302 -76.35 31.58 103.85
N ILE A 303 -75.83 30.71 102.98
CA ILE A 303 -75.57 29.31 103.31
C ILE A 303 -74.57 29.23 104.48
N LYS A 304 -73.50 30.03 104.45
CA LYS A 304 -72.47 30.07 105.48
C LYS A 304 -73.06 30.49 106.84
N ASP A 305 -73.76 31.62 106.89
CA ASP A 305 -74.37 32.14 108.12
C ASP A 305 -75.35 31.13 108.72
N GLU A 306 -76.13 30.46 107.87
CA GLU A 306 -77.10 29.47 108.31
C GLU A 306 -76.45 28.16 108.80
N ILE A 307 -75.35 27.73 108.18
CA ILE A 307 -74.56 26.59 108.65
C ILE A 307 -73.87 26.92 109.98
N GLU A 308 -73.30 28.11 110.13
CA GLU A 308 -72.68 28.55 111.38
C GLU A 308 -73.70 28.55 112.53
N LEU A 309 -74.91 29.07 112.28
CA LEU A 309 -76.00 29.02 113.25
C LEU A 309 -76.43 27.58 113.59
N LEU A 310 -76.51 26.68 112.61
CA LEU A 310 -76.77 25.25 112.88
C LEU A 310 -75.68 24.61 113.73
N ILE A 311 -74.42 24.92 113.46
CA ILE A 311 -73.30 24.41 114.23
C ILE A 311 -73.40 24.90 115.67
N GLU A 312 -73.76 26.17 115.89
CA GLU A 312 -74.00 26.71 117.23
C GLU A 312 -75.19 26.03 117.92
N VAL A 313 -76.32 25.87 117.25
CA VAL A 313 -77.49 25.15 117.79
C VAL A 313 -77.14 23.70 118.13
N ASN A 314 -76.39 23.02 117.27
CA ASN A 314 -75.97 21.64 117.52
C ASN A 314 -74.99 21.56 118.70
N LYS A 315 -74.04 22.49 118.83
CA LYS A 315 -73.17 22.61 120.00
C LYS A 315 -73.96 22.82 121.29
N GLU A 316 -75.01 23.64 121.25
CA GLU A 316 -75.93 23.82 122.39
C GLU A 316 -76.77 22.57 122.69
N CYS A 317 -77.28 21.87 121.68
CA CYS A 317 -77.97 20.59 121.85
C CYS A 317 -77.04 19.50 122.41
N VAL A 318 -75.77 19.45 122.00
CA VAL A 318 -74.76 18.54 122.56
C VAL A 318 -74.46 18.90 124.01
N ARG A 319 -74.27 20.19 124.34
CA ARG A 319 -74.13 20.67 125.73
C ARG A 319 -75.35 20.33 126.58
N GLN A 320 -76.56 20.42 126.04
CA GLN A 320 -77.79 20.02 126.75
C GLN A 320 -77.90 18.50 126.94
N LYS A 321 -77.45 17.69 125.97
CA LYS A 321 -77.35 16.22 126.14
C LYS A 321 -76.32 15.84 127.19
N GLU A 322 -75.18 16.54 127.26
CA GLU A 322 -74.17 16.35 128.31
C GLU A 322 -74.70 16.76 129.70
N LYS A 323 -75.45 17.86 129.79
CA LYS A 323 -76.17 18.26 131.03
C LYS A 323 -77.29 17.30 131.41
N GLY A 324 -78.00 16.72 130.44
CA GLY A 324 -79.02 15.68 130.65
C GLY A 324 -78.43 14.35 131.13
N ASN A 325 -77.25 13.97 130.62
CA ASN A 325 -76.51 12.82 131.13
C ASN A 325 -75.96 13.08 132.55
N ALA A 326 -75.46 14.29 132.85
CA ALA A 326 -75.05 14.67 134.21
C ALA A 326 -76.22 14.69 135.21
N SER A 327 -77.45 15.03 134.77
CA SER A 327 -78.66 14.97 135.59
C SER A 327 -79.15 13.54 135.84
N LYS A 328 -78.99 12.62 134.87
CA LYS A 328 -79.24 11.18 135.07
C LYS A 328 -78.34 10.57 136.15
N TYR A 329 -77.03 10.89 136.14
CA TYR A 329 -76.08 10.44 137.16
C TYR A 329 -76.34 11.04 138.57
N PHE A 330 -77.05 12.16 138.68
CA PHE A 330 -77.45 12.73 139.96
C PHE A 330 -78.75 12.12 140.51
N SER A 331 -79.68 11.68 139.65
CA SER A 331 -80.92 11.00 140.07
C SER A 331 -80.72 9.55 140.54
N GLU A 332 -79.70 8.85 140.01
CA GLU A 332 -79.36 7.47 140.44
C GLU A 332 -78.63 7.42 141.81
N LYS A 333 -78.01 8.52 142.26
CA LYS A 333 -77.33 8.58 143.57
C LYS A 333 -78.23 8.97 144.75
N VAL A 334 -79.41 9.54 144.50
CA VAL A 334 -80.36 9.95 145.56
C VAL A 334 -81.35 8.83 145.94
N LEU A 335 -81.54 7.83 145.08
CA LEU A 335 -82.37 6.63 145.36
C LEU A 335 -81.61 5.47 146.03
N ALA A 336 -80.30 5.59 146.28
CA ALA A 336 -79.45 4.55 146.88
C ALA A 336 -79.00 4.85 148.34
N LYS A 337 -79.64 5.82 149.00
CA LYS A 337 -79.54 6.07 150.45
C LYS A 337 -80.94 6.29 151.04
N SER A 338 -81.74 5.23 151.03
CA SER A 338 -82.82 4.99 151.98
C SER A 338 -82.73 3.56 152.48
#